data_AF-A0A960V1T0-F1
#
_entry.id   AF-A0A960V1T0-F1
#
_cell.length_a   1.000
_cell.length_b   1.000
_cell.length_c   1.000
_cell.angle_alpha   90.00
_cell.angle_beta   90.00
_cell.angle_gamma   90.00
#
_symmetry.space_group_name_H-M   'P 1'
#
loop_
_entity.id
_entity.type
_entity.pdbx_description
1 polymer ?
#
loop_
_entity_poly.entity_id
_entity_poly.type
_entity_poly.pdbx_seq_one_letter_code
_entity_poly.pdbx_strand_id
1 'polypeptide(L)'
;MAAVPRNRISKHMPALLGYYACFGLLLLLSSLCLYWMDDGFDLAGVIEKYRGSEEMQKIFASRPDRYKNAPDLAGWWKKTWPHAIAFGLHFFVSLHLIGSLLGHRRWLTGFKVLCYLILLLELFVPCLFWVLPLLAAGILRIVIFIMFIFIAAAQSVLLLSLAFKSKTVVAGALG
;
A
#
# COMPACT_ATOMS: atom_id res chain seq x y z
N MET A 1 10.66 5.05 41.17
CA MET A 1 10.59 5.41 39.74
C MET A 1 9.30 6.18 39.50
N ALA A 2 9.39 7.49 39.25
CA ALA A 2 8.20 8.31 38.99
C ALA A 2 7.62 7.95 37.61
N ALA A 3 6.34 7.60 37.55
CA ALA A 3 5.64 7.34 36.31
C ALA A 3 5.60 8.62 35.46
N VAL A 4 6.26 8.59 34.30
CA VAL A 4 6.17 9.67 33.31
C VAL A 4 4.69 9.85 32.95
N PRO A 5 4.11 11.06 33.10
CA PRO A 5 2.70 11.26 32.82
C PRO A 5 2.42 10.97 31.34
N ARG A 6 1.55 9.99 31.09
CA ARG A 6 1.12 9.49 29.76
C ARG A 6 0.35 10.52 28.91
N ASN A 7 0.28 11.78 29.32
CA ASN A 7 -0.69 12.75 28.81
C ASN A 7 -0.07 13.93 28.03
N ARG A 8 0.98 13.68 27.24
CA ARG A 8 1.46 14.67 26.25
C ARG A 8 0.99 14.33 24.84
N ILE A 9 -0.33 14.35 24.63
CA ILE A 9 -0.84 14.58 23.28
C ILE A 9 -0.51 16.04 22.96
N SER A 10 0.51 16.27 22.14
CA SER A 10 0.85 17.60 21.64
C SER A 10 -0.37 18.23 20.95
N LYS A 11 -0.57 19.54 21.09
CA LYS A 11 -1.61 20.31 20.38
C LYS A 11 -1.56 20.09 18.86
N HIS A 12 -0.39 19.72 18.31
CA HIS A 12 -0.18 19.45 16.90
C HIS A 12 -0.40 17.99 16.49
N MET A 13 -0.51 17.06 17.44
CA MET A 13 -0.70 15.63 17.17
C MET A 13 -1.93 15.34 16.30
N PRO A 14 -3.12 15.96 16.53
CA PRO A 14 -4.28 15.70 15.70
C PRO A 14 -4.07 16.14 14.24
N ALA A 15 -3.36 17.25 14.03
CA ALA A 15 -3.04 17.74 12.68
C ALA A 15 -2.06 16.79 11.97
N LEU A 16 -1.06 16.29 12.68
CA LEU A 16 -0.08 15.33 12.14
C LEU A 16 -0.75 14.01 11.72
N LEU A 17 -1.62 13.47 12.58
CA LEU A 17 -2.39 12.25 12.27
C LEU A 17 -3.30 12.46 11.06
N GLY A 18 -4.00 13.59 10.99
CA GLY A 18 -4.84 13.96 9.86
C GLY A 18 -4.04 14.09 8.56
N TYR A 19 -2.87 14.73 8.60
CA TYR A 19 -1.98 14.84 7.45
C TYR A 19 -1.57 13.46 6.90
N TYR A 20 -1.07 12.57 7.76
CA TYR A 20 -0.66 11.23 7.31
C TYR A 20 -1.84 10.37 6.86
N ALA A 21 -3.03 10.54 7.44
CA ALA A 21 -4.24 9.87 6.95
C ALA A 21 -4.58 10.32 5.52
N CYS A 22 -4.62 11.63 5.26
CA CYS A 22 -4.89 12.18 3.94
C CYS A 22 -3.80 11.78 2.92
N PHE A 23 -2.53 11.85 3.32
CA PHE A 23 -1.41 11.41 2.49
C PHE A 23 -1.54 9.94 2.10
N GLY A 24 -1.86 9.06 3.06
CA GLY A 24 -2.08 7.63 2.80
C GLY A 24 -3.23 7.37 1.84
N LEU A 25 -4.35 8.07 2.00
CA LEU A 25 -5.50 7.96 1.09
C LEU A 25 -5.17 8.48 -0.32
N LEU A 26 -4.44 9.58 -0.44
CA LEU A 26 -4.01 10.11 -1.74
C LEU A 26 -3.04 9.14 -2.44
N LEU A 27 -2.09 8.57 -1.70
CA LEU A 27 -1.16 7.56 -2.21
C LEU A 27 -1.92 6.30 -2.68
N LEU A 28 -2.96 5.90 -1.95
CA LEU A 28 -3.83 4.79 -2.34
C LEU A 28 -4.61 5.11 -3.62
N LEU A 29 -5.22 6.29 -3.71
CA LEU A 29 -5.98 6.73 -4.89
C LEU A 29 -5.08 6.85 -6.12
N SER A 30 -3.86 7.38 -5.97
CA SER A 30 -2.91 7.46 -7.09
C SER A 30 -2.51 6.06 -7.57
N SER A 31 -2.32 5.12 -6.64
CA SER A 31 -1.97 3.73 -6.97
C SER A 31 -3.11 3.01 -7.67
N LEU A 32 -4.36 3.21 -7.22
CA LEU A 32 -5.56 2.70 -7.89
C LEU A 32 -5.71 3.25 -9.31
N CYS A 33 -5.50 4.56 -9.48
CA CYS A 33 -5.55 5.21 -10.78
C CYS A 33 -4.48 4.66 -11.73
N LEU A 34 -3.23 4.55 -11.26
CA LEU A 34 -2.14 3.99 -12.04
C LEU A 34 -2.37 2.52 -12.39
N TYR A 35 -2.89 1.72 -11.45
CA TYR A 35 -3.27 0.33 -11.71
C TYR A 35 -4.30 0.24 -12.83
N TRP A 36 -5.33 1.10 -12.79
CA TRP A 36 -6.39 1.13 -13.80
C TRP A 36 -5.89 1.61 -15.17
N MET A 37 -4.99 2.60 -15.21
CA MET A 37 -4.46 3.18 -16.43
C MET A 37 -3.39 2.34 -17.12
N ASP A 38 -2.49 1.70 -16.36
CA ASP A 38 -1.35 0.95 -16.91
C ASP A 38 -1.74 -0.46 -17.33
N ASP A 39 -2.47 -1.19 -16.46
CA ASP A 39 -2.73 -2.63 -16.63
C ASP A 39 -4.23 -2.94 -16.71
N GLY A 40 -5.04 -2.21 -15.94
CA GLY A 40 -6.43 -2.53 -15.71
C GLY A 40 -6.63 -3.97 -15.21
N PHE A 41 -7.83 -4.49 -15.45
CA PHE A 41 -8.17 -5.91 -15.25
C PHE A 41 -8.09 -6.70 -16.56
N ASP A 42 -7.45 -6.15 -17.59
CA ASP A 42 -7.37 -6.78 -18.91
C ASP A 42 -6.25 -7.83 -18.94
N LEU A 43 -6.63 -9.09 -19.13
CA LEU A 43 -5.72 -10.22 -19.22
C LEU A 43 -4.64 -10.00 -20.28
N ALA A 44 -4.98 -9.40 -21.43
CA ALA A 44 -4.01 -9.15 -22.49
C ALA A 44 -2.93 -8.16 -22.04
N GLY A 45 -3.32 -7.08 -21.36
CA GLY A 45 -2.37 -6.10 -20.82
C GLY A 45 -1.47 -6.69 -19.73
N VAL A 46 -2.02 -7.56 -18.89
CA VAL A 46 -1.25 -8.29 -17.86
C VAL A 46 -0.22 -9.22 -18.50
N ILE A 47 -0.58 -10.00 -19.53
CA ILE A 47 0.38 -10.86 -20.24
C ILE A 47 1.47 -10.00 -20.88
N GLU A 48 1.05 -8.98 -21.61
CA GLU A 48 1.95 -8.09 -22.33
C GLU A 48 2.98 -7.47 -21.38
N LYS A 49 2.54 -7.05 -20.20
CA LYS A 49 3.40 -6.47 -19.17
C LYS A 49 4.35 -7.49 -18.52
N TYR A 50 3.90 -8.69 -18.16
CA TYR A 50 4.75 -9.60 -17.37
C TYR A 50 5.49 -10.66 -18.21
N ARG A 51 5.03 -10.93 -19.44
CA ARG A 51 5.58 -11.94 -20.35
C ARG A 51 5.96 -11.39 -21.73
N GLY A 52 5.64 -10.13 -22.01
CA GLY A 52 5.96 -9.47 -23.28
C GLY A 52 4.89 -9.63 -24.36
N SER A 53 5.01 -8.82 -25.41
CA SER A 53 4.05 -8.80 -26.52
C SER A 53 4.01 -10.09 -27.34
N GLU A 54 5.13 -10.81 -27.48
CA GLU A 54 5.16 -12.07 -28.20
C GLU A 54 4.23 -13.12 -27.57
N GLU A 55 4.29 -13.29 -26.25
CA GLU A 55 3.41 -14.19 -25.51
C GLU A 55 1.95 -13.70 -25.53
N MET A 56 1.73 -12.39 -25.46
CA MET A 56 0.39 -11.83 -25.57
C MET A 56 -0.24 -12.08 -26.94
N GLN A 57 0.50 -11.89 -28.03
CA GLN A 57 0.01 -12.07 -29.40
C GLN A 57 -0.31 -13.52 -29.74
N LYS A 58 0.33 -14.50 -29.08
CA LYS A 58 -0.05 -15.93 -29.22
C LYS A 58 -1.51 -16.18 -28.81
N ILE A 59 -2.04 -15.39 -27.89
CA ILE A 59 -3.41 -15.52 -27.37
C ILE A 59 -4.34 -14.45 -27.98
N PHE A 60 -3.83 -13.24 -28.18
CA PHE A 60 -4.58 -12.08 -28.65
C PHE A 60 -3.94 -11.47 -29.92
N ALA A 61 -4.00 -12.19 -31.03
CA ALA A 61 -3.31 -11.83 -32.28
C ALA A 61 -3.73 -10.47 -32.89
N SER A 62 -4.93 -9.99 -32.59
CA SER A 62 -5.44 -8.70 -33.10
C SER A 62 -5.06 -7.49 -32.24
N ARG A 63 -4.42 -7.71 -31.08
CA ARG A 63 -4.08 -6.62 -30.17
C ARG A 63 -2.80 -5.91 -30.64
N PRO A 64 -2.76 -4.56 -30.61
CA PRO A 64 -1.56 -3.82 -30.96
C PRO A 64 -0.46 -4.06 -29.93
N ASP A 65 0.77 -4.20 -30.41
CA ASP A 65 1.98 -4.29 -29.60
C ASP A 65 2.31 -2.93 -28.97
N ARG A 66 2.10 -2.81 -27.66
CA ARG A 66 2.45 -1.64 -26.83
C ARG A 66 3.78 -1.83 -26.13
N TYR A 67 4.13 -3.06 -25.76
CA TYR A 67 5.39 -3.41 -25.10
C TYR A 67 6.31 -4.22 -26.03
N LYS A 68 6.96 -3.54 -26.96
CA LYS A 68 7.90 -4.15 -27.94
C LYS A 68 8.90 -5.13 -27.34
N ASN A 69 9.27 -4.98 -26.07
CA ASN A 69 10.08 -5.93 -25.31
C ASN A 69 9.45 -6.24 -23.94
N ALA A 70 9.54 -7.50 -23.49
CA ALA A 70 9.23 -7.87 -22.12
C ALA A 70 10.10 -7.06 -21.15
N PRO A 71 9.56 -6.56 -20.02
CA PRO A 71 10.37 -5.84 -19.06
C PRO A 71 11.41 -6.76 -18.44
N ASP A 72 12.66 -6.32 -18.47
CA ASP A 72 13.72 -6.92 -17.71
C ASP A 72 13.56 -6.59 -16.22
N LEU A 73 14.28 -7.32 -15.37
CA LEU A 73 14.32 -7.09 -13.92
C LEU A 73 14.60 -5.62 -13.57
N ALA A 74 15.48 -4.96 -14.34
CA ALA A 74 15.85 -3.57 -14.11
C ALA A 74 14.69 -2.60 -14.41
N GLY A 75 14.01 -2.75 -15.55
CA GLY A 75 12.84 -1.96 -15.91
C GLY A 75 11.68 -2.15 -14.95
N TRP A 76 11.50 -3.39 -14.47
CA TRP A 76 10.53 -3.70 -13.42
C TRP A 76 10.85 -2.98 -12.10
N TRP A 77 12.08 -3.12 -11.59
CA TRP A 77 12.50 -2.45 -10.36
C TRP A 77 12.31 -0.94 -10.44
N LYS A 78 12.67 -0.32 -11.58
CA LYS A 78 12.51 1.12 -11.78
C LYS A 78 11.06 1.59 -11.66
N LYS A 79 10.08 0.77 -12.08
CA LYS A 79 8.65 1.10 -12.00
C LYS A 79 8.06 0.85 -10.61
N THR A 80 8.40 -0.28 -9.98
CA THR A 80 7.74 -0.72 -8.73
C THR A 80 8.38 -0.10 -7.48
N TRP A 81 9.69 0.16 -7.51
CA TRP A 81 10.45 0.62 -6.34
C TRP A 81 9.96 1.95 -5.72
N PRO A 82 9.62 3.00 -6.50
CA PRO A 82 9.15 4.26 -5.92
C PRO A 82 7.86 4.09 -5.11
N HIS A 83 6.91 3.29 -5.60
CA HIS A 83 5.66 3.03 -4.90
C HIS A 83 5.90 2.22 -3.62
N ALA A 84 6.73 1.18 -3.71
CA ALA A 84 7.08 0.36 -2.57
C ALA A 84 7.75 1.18 -1.45
N ILE A 85 8.66 2.10 -1.81
CA ILE A 85 9.26 3.04 -0.84
C ILE A 85 8.21 3.96 -0.25
N ALA A 86 7.36 4.57 -1.08
CA ALA A 86 6.35 5.52 -0.59
C ALA A 86 5.41 4.88 0.43
N PHE A 87 4.91 3.67 0.16
CA PHE A 87 4.08 2.93 1.10
C PHE A 87 4.87 2.39 2.29
N GLY A 88 6.12 1.94 2.10
CA GLY A 88 6.98 1.50 3.18
C GLY A 88 7.25 2.60 4.20
N LEU A 89 7.56 3.81 3.72
CA LEU A 89 7.70 5.01 4.55
C LEU A 89 6.37 5.39 5.21
N HIS A 90 5.27 5.36 4.46
CA HIS A 90 3.95 5.66 5.01
C HIS A 90 3.58 4.71 6.16
N PHE A 91 3.70 3.39 5.95
CA PHE A 91 3.46 2.36 6.97
C PHE A 91 4.39 2.53 8.16
N PHE A 92 5.68 2.79 7.93
CA PHE A 92 6.64 3.01 9.01
C PHE A 92 6.22 4.17 9.91
N VAL A 93 6.00 5.35 9.32
CA VAL A 93 5.70 6.55 10.09
C VAL A 93 4.33 6.44 10.78
N SER A 94 3.29 6.00 10.07
CA SER A 94 1.94 5.89 10.62
C SER A 94 1.87 4.90 11.78
N LEU A 95 2.47 3.72 11.65
CA LEU A 95 2.41 2.67 12.66
C LEU A 95 3.30 2.99 13.86
N HIS A 96 4.36 3.78 13.64
CA HIS A 96 5.13 4.39 14.72
C HIS A 96 4.28 5.41 15.50
N LEU A 97 3.57 6.31 14.81
CA LEU A 97 2.66 7.28 15.43
C LEU A 97 1.49 6.61 16.18
N ILE A 98 0.89 5.57 15.61
CA ILE A 98 -0.17 4.81 16.27
C ILE A 98 0.39 4.12 17.54
N GLY A 99 1.58 3.53 17.43
CA GLY A 99 2.24 2.86 18.55
C GLY A 99 2.61 3.80 19.69
N SER A 100 3.05 5.02 19.39
CA SER A 100 3.39 6.02 20.42
C SER A 100 2.16 6.49 21.19
N LEU A 101 0.98 6.54 20.55
CA LEU A 101 -0.28 6.96 21.18
C LEU A 101 -0.97 5.84 21.95
N LEU A 102 -1.03 4.64 21.38
CA LEU A 102 -1.78 3.51 21.96
C LEU A 102 -0.94 2.63 22.90
N GLY A 103 0.38 2.88 22.95
CA GLY A 103 1.36 2.08 23.67
C GLY A 103 1.65 0.73 22.99
N HIS A 104 2.49 -0.08 23.63
CA HIS A 104 2.75 -1.44 23.17
C HIS A 104 1.52 -2.33 23.38
N ARG A 105 0.81 -2.64 22.29
CA ARG A 105 -0.28 -3.62 22.25
C ARG A 105 0.10 -4.76 21.31
N ARG A 106 -0.21 -6.01 21.69
CA ARG A 106 0.09 -7.19 20.87
C ARG A 106 -0.56 -7.12 19.48
N TRP A 107 -1.82 -6.71 19.40
CA TRP A 107 -2.53 -6.57 18.12
C TRP A 107 -1.89 -5.52 17.20
N LEU A 108 -1.33 -4.43 17.73
CA LEU A 108 -0.60 -3.43 16.92
C LEU A 108 0.69 -4.00 16.33
N THR A 109 1.34 -4.90 17.05
CA THR A 109 2.54 -5.58 16.56
C THR A 109 2.17 -6.52 15.41
N GLY A 110 1.09 -7.30 15.58
CA GLY A 110 0.55 -8.14 14.51
C GLY A 110 0.12 -7.33 13.29
N PHE A 111 -0.58 -6.22 13.49
CA PHE A 111 -1.00 -5.32 12.41
C PHE A 111 0.21 -4.71 11.67
N LYS A 112 1.25 -4.30 12.39
CA LYS A 112 2.51 -3.84 11.79
C LYS A 112 3.13 -4.88 10.88
N VAL A 113 3.29 -6.10 11.39
CA VAL A 113 3.83 -7.23 10.62
C VAL A 113 2.98 -7.48 9.38
N LEU A 114 1.66 -7.48 9.51
CA LEU A 114 0.74 -7.67 8.40
C LEU A 114 0.89 -6.58 7.31
N CYS A 115 1.00 -5.29 7.68
CA CYS A 115 1.24 -4.20 6.73
C CYS A 115 2.55 -4.40 5.94
N TYR A 116 3.63 -4.80 6.60
CA TYR A 116 4.90 -5.04 5.90
C TYR A 116 4.88 -6.31 5.05
N LEU A 117 4.25 -7.38 5.54
CA LEU A 117 4.10 -8.61 4.77
C LEU A 117 3.30 -8.36 3.49
N ILE A 118 2.18 -7.62 3.57
CA ILE A 118 1.39 -7.35 2.36
C ILE A 118 2.12 -6.43 1.37
N LEU A 119 2.90 -5.46 1.86
CA LEU A 119 3.75 -4.63 1.02
C LEU A 119 4.84 -5.45 0.31
N LEU A 120 5.47 -6.39 1.03
CA LEU A 120 6.45 -7.30 0.44
C LEU A 120 5.80 -8.23 -0.58
N LEU A 121 4.64 -8.79 -0.26
CA LEU A 121 3.89 -9.61 -1.21
C LEU A 121 3.55 -8.83 -2.47
N GLU A 122 3.11 -7.58 -2.37
CA GLU A 122 2.82 -6.77 -3.54
C GLU A 122 4.08 -6.36 -4.32
N LEU A 123 5.20 -6.15 -3.62
CA LEU A 123 6.48 -5.95 -4.25
C LEU A 123 6.95 -7.18 -5.02
N PHE A 124 6.69 -8.41 -4.55
CA PHE A 124 7.19 -9.62 -5.20
C PHE A 124 6.16 -10.36 -6.05
N VAL A 125 4.89 -9.95 -6.03
CA VAL A 125 3.81 -10.49 -6.86
C VAL A 125 4.16 -10.56 -8.35
N PRO A 126 4.87 -9.57 -8.93
CA PRO A 126 5.29 -9.62 -10.33
C PRO A 126 6.16 -10.84 -10.66
N CYS A 127 7.00 -11.29 -9.73
CA CYS A 127 7.86 -12.46 -9.92
C CYS A 127 7.05 -13.75 -10.08
N LEU A 128 5.81 -13.79 -9.56
CA LEU A 128 4.93 -14.96 -9.69
C LEU A 128 4.55 -15.24 -11.14
N PHE A 129 4.54 -14.22 -12.01
CA PHE A 129 4.21 -14.40 -13.43
C PHE A 129 5.27 -15.18 -14.20
N TRP A 130 6.50 -15.31 -13.67
CA TRP A 130 7.56 -16.12 -14.25
C TRP A 130 7.48 -17.61 -13.89
N VAL A 131 6.92 -17.93 -12.72
CA VAL A 131 6.90 -19.31 -12.20
C VAL A 131 5.51 -19.95 -12.24
N LEU A 132 4.44 -19.17 -12.10
CA LEU A 132 3.08 -19.69 -12.09
C LEU A 132 2.40 -19.58 -13.46
N PRO A 133 1.39 -20.43 -13.73
CA PRO A 133 0.47 -20.22 -14.84
C PRO A 133 -0.17 -18.84 -14.78
N LEU A 134 -0.36 -18.21 -15.93
CA LEU A 134 -0.84 -16.83 -16.04
C LEU A 134 -2.12 -16.56 -15.24
N LEU A 135 -3.12 -17.44 -15.37
CA LEU A 135 -4.39 -17.28 -14.67
C LEU A 135 -4.21 -17.31 -13.14
N ALA A 136 -3.38 -18.22 -12.64
CA ALA A 136 -3.09 -18.34 -11.21
C ALA A 136 -2.32 -17.12 -10.69
N ALA A 137 -1.30 -16.66 -11.42
CA ALA A 137 -0.56 -15.44 -11.09
C ALA A 137 -1.46 -14.19 -11.10
N GLY A 138 -2.35 -14.08 -12.09
CA GLY A 138 -3.33 -13.00 -12.21
C GLY A 138 -4.31 -12.95 -11.05
N ILE A 139 -4.92 -14.09 -10.69
CA ILE A 139 -5.84 -14.18 -9.55
C ILE A 139 -5.11 -13.82 -8.26
N LEU A 140 -3.93 -14.39 -8.03
CA LEU A 140 -3.17 -14.15 -6.80
C LEU A 140 -2.73 -12.68 -6.68
N ARG A 141 -2.31 -12.04 -7.78
CA ARG A 141 -2.05 -10.60 -7.82
C ARG A 141 -3.26 -9.79 -7.43
N ILE A 142 -4.44 -10.07 -7.98
CA ILE A 142 -5.67 -9.34 -7.66
C ILE A 142 -6.00 -9.48 -6.16
N VAL A 143 -5.89 -10.69 -5.61
CA VAL A 143 -6.13 -10.93 -4.18
C VAL A 143 -5.17 -10.12 -3.31
N ILE A 144 -3.86 -10.17 -3.60
CA ILE A 144 -2.83 -9.44 -2.85
C ILE A 144 -3.05 -7.92 -2.97
N PHE A 145 -3.36 -7.43 -4.17
CA PHE A 145 -3.65 -6.02 -4.42
C PHE A 145 -4.90 -5.55 -3.65
N ILE A 146 -5.97 -6.33 -3.63
CA ILE A 146 -7.18 -6.03 -2.85
C ILE A 146 -6.86 -5.99 -1.35
N MET A 147 -6.13 -6.99 -0.84
CA MET A 147 -5.69 -7.01 0.56
C MET A 147 -4.84 -5.79 0.91
N PHE A 148 -3.92 -5.41 0.01
CA PHE A 148 -3.09 -4.23 0.16
C PHE A 148 -3.92 -2.95 0.26
N ILE A 149 -4.91 -2.77 -0.65
CA ILE A 149 -5.84 -1.63 -0.62
C ILE A 149 -6.58 -1.57 0.72
N PHE A 150 -7.14 -2.70 1.17
CA PHE A 150 -7.89 -2.74 2.42
C PHE A 150 -7.01 -2.40 3.63
N ILE A 151 -5.78 -2.91 3.68
CA ILE A 151 -4.86 -2.64 4.80
C ILE A 151 -4.41 -1.18 4.79
N ALA A 152 -4.03 -0.63 3.63
CA ALA A 152 -3.64 0.77 3.50
C ALA A 152 -4.79 1.73 3.85
N ALA A 153 -6.02 1.40 3.41
CA ALA A 153 -7.22 2.15 3.76
C ALA A 153 -7.53 2.05 5.26
N ALA A 154 -7.52 0.85 5.84
CA ALA A 154 -7.77 0.62 7.26
C ALA A 154 -6.78 1.39 8.14
N GLN A 155 -5.50 1.41 7.75
CA GLN A 155 -4.49 2.19 8.44
C GLN A 155 -4.77 3.71 8.37
N SER A 156 -5.14 4.21 7.19
CA SER A 156 -5.45 5.63 6.99
C SER A 156 -6.70 6.05 7.77
N VAL A 157 -7.74 5.21 7.78
CA VAL A 157 -8.96 5.40 8.58
C VAL A 157 -8.66 5.36 10.08
N LEU A 158 -7.77 4.46 10.52
CA LEU A 158 -7.33 4.40 11.91
C LEU A 158 -6.59 5.70 12.33
N LEU A 159 -5.71 6.23 11.49
CA LEU A 159 -5.06 7.52 11.75
C LEU A 159 -6.08 8.66 11.85
N LEU A 160 -7.07 8.69 10.95
CA LEU A 160 -8.12 9.70 10.94
C LEU A 160 -9.00 9.60 12.20
N SER A 161 -9.37 8.39 12.60
CA SER A 161 -10.07 8.09 13.85
C SER A 161 -9.31 8.63 15.08
N LEU A 162 -8.01 8.37 15.15
CA LEU A 162 -7.16 8.87 16.23
C LEU A 162 -6.99 10.40 16.18
N ALA A 163 -6.97 11.00 14.99
CA ALA A 163 -6.97 12.46 14.82
C ALA A 163 -8.24 13.09 15.43
N PHE A 164 -9.41 12.54 15.13
CA PHE A 164 -10.67 13.04 15.71
C PHE A 164 -10.73 12.85 17.22
N LYS A 165 -10.34 11.67 17.71
CA LYS A 165 -10.33 11.38 19.16
C LYS A 165 -9.34 12.26 19.92
N SER A 166 -8.19 12.59 19.33
CA SER A 166 -7.22 13.48 19.98
C SER A 166 -7.69 14.94 20.00
N LYS A 167 -8.44 15.41 19.00
CA LYS A 167 -9.05 16.75 19.03
C LYS A 167 -10.06 16.90 20.18
N THR A 168 -10.94 15.92 20.40
CA THR A 168 -11.96 16.01 21.45
C THR A 168 -11.34 16.05 22.85
N VAL A 169 -10.29 15.27 23.08
CA VAL A 169 -9.52 15.29 24.34
C VAL A 169 -8.86 16.65 24.57
N VAL A 170 -8.23 17.23 23.54
CA VAL A 170 -7.58 18.55 23.66
C VAL A 170 -8.60 19.67 23.90
N ALA A 171 -9.76 19.62 23.24
CA ALA A 171 -10.81 20.61 23.42
C ALA A 171 -11.40 20.58 24.84
N GLY A 172 -11.65 19.38 25.40
CA GLY A 172 -12.17 19.22 26.76
C GLY A 172 -11.15 19.51 27.88
N ALA A 173 -9.86 19.58 27.58
CA ALA A 173 -8.81 19.93 28.55
C ALA A 173 -8.52 21.45 28.61
N LEU A 174 -9.04 22.22 27.65
CA LEU A 174 -8.81 23.66 27.51
C LEU A 174 -10.06 24.51 27.83
N GLY A 175 -11.22 23.89 28.02
CA GLY A 175 -12.45 24.52 28.47
C GLY A 175 -12.71 24.24 29.95
#